data_AF-A0A9X1LCC8-F1
#
_entry.id   AF-A0A9X1LCC8-F1
#
_cell.length_a   1.000
_cell.length_b   1.000
_cell.length_c   1.000
_cell.angle_alpha   90.00
_cell.angle_beta   90.00
_cell.angle_gamma   90.00
#
_symmetry.space_group_name_H-M   'P 1'
#
loop_
_entity.id
_entity.type
_entity.pdbx_description
1 polymer ?
#
loop_
_entity_poly.entity_id
_entity_poly.type
_entity_poly.pdbx_seq_one_letter_code
_entity_poly.pdbx_strand_id
1 'polypeptide(L)'
;MAAPAARHVPSGDMPEPVFLLAQAGPSPALPSLVLPPAATTDPPMFASLMQMGDSAMVRGDITRARALYERAATIHPASSAALIAAGKTYDPNILRLFSGAGGLADVARARAWYERARALGDASAENLLASLR
;
A
#
# COMPACT_ATOMS: atom_id res chain seq x y z
N MET A 1 90.94 6.09 44.75
CA MET A 1 90.47 5.05 43.80
C MET A 1 89.49 5.71 42.83
N ALA A 2 89.86 5.71 41.54
CA ALA A 2 89.10 5.85 40.29
C ALA A 2 87.86 6.79 40.16
N ALA A 3 87.98 7.81 39.29
CA ALA A 3 86.95 8.21 38.29
C ALA A 3 87.03 7.22 37.08
N PRO A 4 86.11 7.13 36.07
CA PRO A 4 85.43 8.24 35.35
C PRO A 4 84.07 7.91 34.64
N ALA A 5 83.66 8.83 33.74
CA ALA A 5 82.99 8.59 32.46
C ALA A 5 81.44 8.58 32.36
N ALA A 6 80.93 9.74 31.91
CA ALA A 6 80.29 9.96 30.61
C ALA A 6 79.22 9.00 30.04
N ARG A 7 78.16 9.68 29.56
CA ARG A 7 77.29 9.38 28.41
C ARG A 7 76.34 8.19 28.53
N HIS A 8 75.04 8.48 28.55
CA HIS A 8 74.23 8.45 27.33
C HIS A 8 72.88 9.14 27.59
N VAL A 9 72.50 10.07 26.71
CA VAL A 9 71.09 10.43 26.49
C VAL A 9 70.67 9.68 25.24
N PRO A 10 69.55 8.95 25.24
CA PRO A 10 68.73 8.96 24.05
C PRO A 10 67.25 9.26 24.37
N SER A 11 66.73 10.13 23.52
CA SER A 11 65.36 10.63 23.44
C SER A 11 64.31 9.54 23.19
N GLY A 12 63.07 9.85 23.56
CA GLY A 12 61.87 9.02 23.38
C GLY A 12 61.48 8.44 24.74
N ASP A 13 60.28 8.63 25.28
CA ASP A 13 58.98 8.80 24.67
C ASP A 13 58.06 9.45 25.73
N MET A 14 57.01 10.14 25.30
CA MET A 14 56.12 10.90 26.17
C MET A 14 55.32 9.98 27.12
N PRO A 15 54.96 10.41 28.34
CA PRO A 15 54.04 9.63 29.18
C PRO A 15 52.62 9.65 28.63
N GLU A 16 52.01 8.47 28.66
CA GLU A 16 50.77 8.09 27.97
C GLU A 16 49.51 8.86 28.38
N PRO A 17 48.58 9.14 27.45
CA PRO A 17 47.22 9.49 27.80
C PRO A 17 46.43 8.23 28.18
N VAL A 18 46.00 8.21 29.44
CA VAL A 18 45.10 7.25 30.07
C VAL A 18 43.88 6.95 29.18
N PHE A 19 43.74 5.70 28.74
CA PHE A 19 42.51 5.21 28.11
C PHE A 19 41.36 5.19 29.12
N LEU A 20 40.55 6.27 29.11
CA LEU A 20 39.26 6.27 29.77
C LEU A 20 38.19 5.87 28.74
N LEU A 21 37.65 4.67 28.91
CA LEU A 21 36.45 4.19 28.22
C LEU A 21 35.27 5.13 28.50
N ALA A 22 34.88 5.92 27.50
CA ALA A 22 33.57 6.59 27.47
C ALA A 22 32.98 6.45 26.07
N GLN A 23 32.05 5.52 25.99
CA GLN A 23 31.18 5.27 24.85
C GLN A 23 30.33 6.49 24.53
N ALA A 24 30.30 6.87 23.26
CA ALA A 24 29.14 7.33 22.50
C ALA A 24 29.69 7.88 21.19
N GLY A 25 29.70 7.06 20.14
CA GLY A 25 29.77 7.61 18.80
C GLY A 25 28.61 8.60 18.64
N PRO A 26 28.79 9.71 17.91
CA PRO A 26 27.65 10.48 17.49
C PRO A 26 26.86 9.61 16.51
N SER A 27 25.90 8.82 17.00
CA SER A 27 24.79 8.43 16.15
C SER A 27 24.19 9.74 15.67
N PRO A 28 24.20 10.06 14.37
CA PRO A 28 23.44 11.19 13.90
C PRO A 28 22.00 10.89 14.30
N ALA A 29 21.46 11.66 15.23
CA ALA A 29 20.04 11.74 15.43
C ALA A 29 19.50 12.16 14.06
N LEU A 30 19.00 11.20 13.29
CA LEU A 30 18.21 11.51 12.12
C LEU A 30 17.16 12.49 12.63
N PRO A 31 16.99 13.66 11.99
CA PRO A 31 15.85 14.49 12.30
C PRO A 31 14.66 13.55 12.18
N SER A 32 13.97 13.31 13.30
CA SER A 32 12.69 12.61 13.26
C SER A 32 11.93 13.37 12.20
N LEU A 33 11.66 12.72 11.05
CA LEU A 33 10.75 13.29 10.09
C LEU A 33 9.52 13.57 10.92
N VAL A 34 9.25 14.84 11.16
CA VAL A 34 7.96 15.30 11.59
C VAL A 34 7.03 14.77 10.52
N LEU A 35 6.40 13.64 10.83
CA LEU A 35 5.37 13.08 10.00
C LEU A 35 4.34 14.21 9.87
N PRO A 36 4.04 14.69 8.65
CA PRO A 36 3.07 15.77 8.50
C PRO A 36 1.78 15.35 9.24
N PRO A 37 1.15 16.28 9.98
CA PRO A 37 -0.08 15.97 10.68
C PRO A 37 -1.10 15.54 9.63
N ALA A 38 -1.66 14.35 9.81
CA ALA A 38 -2.89 13.87 9.18
C ALA A 38 -3.32 14.65 7.93
N ALA A 39 -2.75 14.31 6.77
CA ALA A 39 -3.36 14.67 5.50
C ALA A 39 -4.69 13.93 5.42
N THR A 40 -5.70 14.65 5.90
CA THR A 40 -7.10 14.31 5.94
C THR A 40 -7.58 14.30 4.51
N THR A 41 -7.61 13.13 3.93
CA THR A 41 -8.39 12.85 2.74
C THR A 41 -8.76 11.37 2.85
N ASP A 42 -10.00 11.01 2.51
CA ASP A 42 -10.51 9.64 2.41
C ASP A 42 -9.90 8.66 1.35
N PRO A 43 -8.79 8.93 0.61
CA PRO A 43 -8.15 7.96 -0.28
C PRO A 43 -7.57 6.67 0.35
N PRO A 44 -6.99 6.64 1.57
CA PRO A 44 -6.33 5.41 2.04
C PRO A 44 -7.34 4.31 2.33
N MET A 45 -8.54 4.66 2.83
CA MET A 45 -9.60 3.68 3.09
C MET A 45 -10.20 3.14 1.78
N PHE A 46 -10.48 4.03 0.83
CA PHE A 46 -10.96 3.64 -0.50
C PHE A 46 -9.99 2.73 -1.24
N ALA A 47 -8.72 3.12 -1.31
CA ALA A 47 -7.68 2.34 -1.97
C ALA A 47 -7.52 0.96 -1.31
N SER A 48 -7.56 0.91 0.03
CA SER A 48 -7.52 -0.36 0.76
C SER A 48 -8.72 -1.25 0.46
N LEU A 49 -9.93 -0.69 0.36
CA LEU A 49 -11.13 -1.46 0.00
C LEU A 49 -11.04 -2.01 -1.42
N MET A 50 -10.61 -1.20 -2.39
CA MET A 50 -10.38 -1.64 -3.76
C MET A 50 -9.36 -2.78 -3.80
N GLN A 51 -8.17 -2.60 -3.19
CA GLN A 51 -7.13 -3.61 -3.17
C GLN A 51 -7.57 -4.92 -2.50
N MET A 52 -8.30 -4.84 -1.38
CA MET A 52 -8.86 -6.02 -0.73
C MET A 52 -9.91 -6.70 -1.60
N GLY A 53 -10.73 -5.92 -2.32
CA GLY A 53 -11.73 -6.41 -3.26
C GLY A 53 -11.07 -7.14 -4.43
N ASP A 54 -10.03 -6.54 -5.01
CA ASP A 54 -9.24 -7.13 -6.11
C ASP A 54 -8.63 -8.46 -5.66
N SER A 55 -8.03 -8.48 -4.47
CA SER A 55 -7.46 -9.68 -3.88
C SER A 55 -8.50 -10.77 -3.63
N ALA A 56 -9.72 -10.40 -3.22
CA ALA A 56 -10.82 -11.34 -3.04
C ALA A 56 -11.31 -11.88 -4.39
N MET A 57 -11.43 -11.02 -5.40
CA MET A 57 -11.82 -11.40 -6.75
C MET A 57 -10.83 -12.41 -7.36
N VAL A 58 -9.53 -12.16 -7.24
CA VAL A 58 -8.47 -13.08 -7.71
C VAL A 58 -8.56 -14.45 -7.04
N ARG A 59 -8.94 -14.50 -5.76
CA ARG A 59 -9.16 -15.76 -5.04
C ARG A 59 -10.50 -16.44 -5.36
N GLY A 60 -11.37 -15.80 -6.15
CA GLY A 60 -12.73 -16.28 -6.43
C GLY A 60 -13.71 -16.09 -5.28
N ASP A 61 -13.35 -15.31 -4.24
CA ASP A 61 -14.27 -14.94 -3.15
C ASP A 61 -15.14 -13.76 -3.59
N ILE A 62 -16.11 -14.08 -4.46
CA ILE A 62 -16.98 -13.09 -5.12
C ILE A 62 -17.84 -12.34 -4.10
N THR A 63 -18.34 -13.02 -3.08
CA THR A 63 -19.16 -12.41 -2.03
C THR A 63 -18.39 -11.35 -1.27
N ARG A 64 -17.13 -11.65 -0.88
CA ARG A 64 -16.28 -10.67 -0.21
C ARG A 64 -15.87 -9.54 -1.14
N ALA A 65 -15.50 -9.85 -2.39
CA ALA A 65 -15.14 -8.84 -3.39
C ALA A 65 -16.27 -7.83 -3.59
N ARG A 66 -17.50 -8.32 -3.75
CA ARG A 66 -18.71 -7.49 -3.90
C ARG A 66 -18.88 -6.52 -2.74
N ALA A 67 -18.89 -7.03 -1.51
CA ALA A 67 -19.09 -6.18 -0.33
C ALA A 67 -18.03 -5.08 -0.22
N LEU A 68 -16.78 -5.39 -0.58
CA LEU A 68 -15.68 -4.43 -0.56
C LEU A 68 -15.82 -3.36 -1.63
N TYR A 69 -16.16 -3.73 -2.87
CA TYR A 69 -16.36 -2.77 -3.95
C TYR A 69 -17.61 -1.91 -3.76
N GLU A 70 -18.72 -2.48 -3.27
CA GLU A 70 -19.93 -1.73 -2.96
C GLU A 70 -19.67 -0.68 -1.88
N ARG A 71 -18.89 -1.04 -0.86
CA ARG A 71 -18.45 -0.08 0.16
C ARG A 71 -17.53 0.99 -0.45
N ALA A 72 -16.59 0.60 -1.31
CA ALA A 72 -15.72 1.55 -2.00
C ALA A 72 -16.52 2.55 -2.85
N ALA A 73 -17.52 2.07 -3.59
CA ALA A 73 -18.43 2.90 -4.39
C ALA A 73 -19.39 3.74 -3.53
N THR A 74 -19.66 3.33 -2.29
CA THR A 74 -20.44 4.14 -1.33
C THR A 74 -19.61 5.32 -0.81
N ILE A 75 -18.33 5.10 -0.52
CA ILE A 75 -17.42 6.17 -0.05
C ILE A 75 -17.09 7.13 -1.20
N HIS A 76 -16.84 6.59 -2.41
CA HIS A 76 -16.51 7.39 -3.59
C HIS A 76 -17.45 7.07 -4.76
N PRO A 77 -18.68 7.62 -4.76
CA PRO A 77 -19.67 7.35 -5.79
C PRO A 77 -19.33 7.90 -7.17
N ALA A 78 -18.35 8.82 -7.25
CA ALA A 78 -17.80 9.35 -8.49
C ALA A 78 -16.61 8.52 -9.03
N SER A 79 -16.26 7.39 -8.40
CA SER A 79 -15.23 6.49 -8.92
C SER A 79 -15.82 5.47 -9.89
N SER A 80 -15.60 5.68 -11.20
CA SER A 80 -16.00 4.72 -12.23
C SER A 80 -15.36 3.34 -12.01
N ALA A 81 -14.11 3.30 -11.54
CA ALA A 81 -13.41 2.07 -11.21
C ALA A 81 -14.13 1.23 -10.14
N ALA A 82 -14.59 1.86 -9.06
CA ALA A 82 -15.33 1.16 -8.00
C ALA A 82 -16.70 0.69 -8.48
N LEU A 83 -17.40 1.50 -9.27
CA LEU A 83 -18.69 1.15 -9.88
C LEU A 83 -18.55 -0.04 -10.84
N ILE A 84 -17.52 -0.03 -11.70
CA ILE A 84 -17.22 -1.15 -12.60
C ILE A 84 -16.85 -2.40 -11.82
N ALA A 85 -15.98 -2.29 -10.80
CA ALA A 85 -15.58 -3.42 -9.99
C ALA A 85 -16.77 -4.06 -9.27
N ALA A 86 -17.68 -3.25 -8.70
CA ALA A 86 -18.92 -3.73 -8.11
C ALA A 86 -19.81 -4.43 -9.15
N GLY A 87 -20.02 -3.83 -10.32
CA GLY A 87 -20.80 -4.41 -11.41
C GLY A 87 -20.27 -5.76 -11.91
N LYS A 88 -18.94 -5.91 -12.01
CA LYS A 88 -18.29 -7.18 -12.40
C LYS A 88 -18.61 -8.33 -11.46
N THR A 89 -18.88 -8.06 -10.18
CA THR A 89 -19.25 -9.12 -9.22
C THR A 89 -20.68 -9.64 -9.42
N TYR A 90 -21.49 -8.98 -10.24
CA TYR A 90 -22.84 -9.40 -10.60
C TYR A 90 -22.94 -9.92 -12.04
N ASP A 91 -21.95 -9.63 -12.87
CA ASP A 91 -21.96 -9.91 -14.30
C ASP A 91 -21.78 -11.41 -14.60
N PRO A 92 -22.77 -12.10 -15.19
CA PRO A 92 -22.66 -13.53 -15.50
C PRO A 92 -21.53 -13.86 -16.49
N ASN A 93 -21.09 -12.90 -17.33
CA ASN A 93 -19.94 -13.08 -18.20
C ASN A 93 -18.62 -13.13 -17.45
N ILE A 94 -18.54 -12.48 -16.31
CA ILE A 94 -17.37 -12.49 -15.45
C ILE A 94 -17.45 -13.65 -14.48
N LEU A 95 -18.62 -13.89 -13.88
CA LEU A 95 -18.79 -14.94 -12.87
C LEU A 95 -18.63 -16.35 -13.43
N ARG A 96 -18.86 -16.59 -14.73
CA ARG A 96 -18.55 -17.88 -15.36
C ARG A 96 -17.06 -18.26 -15.30
N LEU A 97 -16.18 -17.28 -15.08
CA LEU A 97 -14.74 -17.52 -14.92
C LEU A 97 -14.39 -18.08 -13.53
N PHE A 98 -15.34 -18.03 -12.58
CA PHE A 98 -15.17 -18.47 -11.20
C PHE A 98 -16.10 -19.65 -10.89
N SER A 99 -15.51 -20.81 -10.60
CA SER A 99 -16.26 -22.02 -10.26
C SER A 99 -17.20 -21.78 -9.07
N GLY A 100 -18.48 -22.09 -9.24
CA GLY A 100 -19.49 -21.95 -8.19
C GLY A 100 -20.06 -20.54 -7.99
N ALA A 101 -19.58 -19.54 -8.73
CA ALA A 101 -20.09 -18.16 -8.61
C ALA A 101 -21.35 -17.87 -9.46
N GLY A 102 -21.77 -18.79 -10.32
CA GLY A 102 -22.90 -18.57 -11.24
C GLY A 102 -24.21 -18.21 -10.54
N GLY A 103 -24.46 -18.75 -9.34
CA GLY A 103 -25.66 -18.43 -8.55
C GLY A 103 -25.66 -17.02 -7.93
N LEU A 104 -24.55 -16.29 -8.02
CA LEU A 104 -24.43 -14.93 -7.53
C LEU A 104 -24.69 -13.88 -8.63
N ALA A 105 -24.92 -14.30 -9.87
CA ALA A 105 -25.14 -13.40 -10.99
C ALA A 105 -26.46 -12.62 -10.87
N ASP A 106 -26.43 -11.35 -11.24
CA ASP A 106 -27.61 -10.50 -11.34
C ASP A 106 -27.37 -9.46 -12.44
N VAL A 107 -27.92 -9.74 -13.63
CA VAL A 107 -27.76 -8.89 -14.82
C VAL A 107 -28.31 -7.49 -14.58
N ALA A 108 -29.43 -7.35 -13.87
CA ALA A 108 -30.05 -6.05 -13.62
C ALA A 108 -29.15 -5.19 -12.73
N ARG A 109 -28.56 -5.76 -11.68
CA ARG A 109 -27.60 -5.05 -10.83
C ARG A 109 -26.32 -4.72 -11.58
N ALA A 110 -25.75 -5.66 -12.33
CA ALA A 110 -24.55 -5.41 -13.13
C ALA A 110 -24.76 -4.22 -14.07
N ARG A 111 -25.90 -4.20 -14.78
CA ARG A 111 -26.30 -3.11 -15.66
C ARG A 111 -26.38 -1.78 -14.93
N ALA A 112 -27.06 -1.72 -13.78
CA ALA A 112 -27.21 -0.48 -13.01
C ALA A 112 -25.85 0.10 -12.56
N TRP A 113 -24.91 -0.76 -12.14
CA TRP A 113 -23.56 -0.33 -11.79
C TRP A 113 -22.79 0.22 -13.00
N TYR A 114 -22.83 -0.48 -14.14
CA TYR A 114 -22.15 -0.04 -15.35
C TYR A 114 -22.76 1.23 -15.95
N GLU A 115 -24.09 1.40 -15.90
CA GLU A 115 -24.76 2.63 -16.35
C GLU A 115 -24.30 3.85 -15.54
N ARG A 116 -24.09 3.69 -14.22
CA ARG A 116 -23.50 4.74 -13.38
C ARG A 116 -22.06 5.05 -13.78
N ALA A 117 -21.24 4.04 -14.05
CA ALA A 117 -19.86 4.24 -14.50
C ALA A 117 -19.81 4.92 -15.89
N ARG A 118 -20.71 4.55 -16.79
CA ARG A 118 -20.88 5.19 -18.11
C ARG A 118 -21.27 6.66 -17.97
N ALA A 119 -22.15 7.00 -17.04
CA ALA A 119 -22.55 8.38 -16.78
C ALA A 119 -21.37 9.27 -16.31
N LEU A 120 -20.31 8.66 -15.77
CA LEU A 120 -19.04 9.33 -15.44
C LEU A 120 -18.06 9.40 -16.62
N GLY A 121 -18.45 8.93 -17.81
CA GLY A 121 -17.64 8.97 -19.02
C GLY A 121 -16.68 7.79 -19.20
N ASP A 122 -16.83 6.71 -18.43
CA ASP A 122 -15.94 5.55 -18.53
C ASP A 122 -16.28 4.68 -19.75
N ALA A 123 -15.41 4.72 -20.77
CA ALA A 123 -15.60 3.98 -22.01
C ALA A 123 -15.63 2.45 -21.83
N SER A 124 -14.99 1.93 -20.77
CA SER A 124 -15.02 0.50 -20.50
C SER A 124 -16.40 0.01 -20.05
N ALA A 125 -17.21 0.89 -19.44
CA ALA A 125 -18.57 0.59 -19.04
C ALA A 125 -19.49 0.33 -20.24
N GLU A 126 -19.30 1.04 -21.37
CA GLU A 126 -20.07 0.81 -22.60
C GLU A 126 -19.82 -0.61 -23.14
N ASN A 127 -18.56 -1.04 -23.17
CA ASN A 127 -18.20 -2.38 -23.62
C ASN A 127 -18.78 -3.47 -22.71
N LEU A 128 -18.77 -3.23 -21.39
CA LEU A 128 -19.37 -4.13 -20.41
C LEU A 128 -20.89 -4.20 -20.57
N LEU A 129 -21.57 -3.08 -20.78
CA LEU A 129 -23.01 -3.03 -21.05
C LEU A 129 -23.38 -3.75 -22.35
N ALA A 130 -22.59 -3.59 -23.41
CA ALA A 130 -22.85 -4.22 -24.70
C ALA A 130 -22.67 -5.76 -24.67
N SER A 131 -21.79 -6.25 -23.79
CA SER A 131 -21.51 -7.68 -23.64
C SER A 131 -22.39 -8.37 -22.59
N LEU A 132 -23.10 -7.61 -21.75
CA LEU A 132 -23.96 -8.12 -20.69
C LEU A 132 -25.16 -8.90 -21.25
N ARG A 133 -25.33 -10.15 -20.81
CA ARG A 133 -26.36 -11.07 -21.31
C ARG A 133 -26.92 -11.93 -20.18
#